data_AF-A0AAN7MEN5-F1
#
_entry.id   AF-A0AAN7MEN5-F1
#
_cell.length_a   1.000
_cell.length_b   1.000
_cell.length_c   1.000
_cell.angle_alpha   90.00
_cell.angle_beta   90.00
_cell.angle_gamma   90.00
#
_symmetry.space_group_name_H-M   'P 1'
#
loop_
_entity.id
_entity.type
_entity.pdbx_description
1 polymer ?
#
loop_
_entity_poly.entity_id
_entity_poly.type
_entity_poly.pdbx_seq_one_letter_code
_entity_poly.pdbx_strand_id
1 'polypeptide(L)'
;MGTAVKKFTKGDATTILDPRLERDAANNLALGKILELALQCLAPHRQNRSSMRRCAEILWGIRKDYRELFSSNFQSLSSHSQRSGSVKQEEEYQ
;
A
#
# COMPACT_ATOMS: atom_id res chain seq x y z
N MET A 1 23.21 2.83 7.17
CA MET A 1 21.75 2.79 6.90
C MET A 1 21.51 2.92 5.40
N GLY A 2 20.77 1.98 4.81
CA GLY A 2 20.42 2.00 3.38
C GLY A 2 19.58 3.22 3.00
N THR A 3 19.63 3.62 1.73
CA THR A 3 19.01 4.84 1.19
C THR A 3 17.49 4.86 1.35
N ALA A 4 16.82 3.71 1.20
CA ALA A 4 15.38 3.56 1.41
C ALA A 4 14.98 3.86 2.86
N VAL A 5 15.66 3.24 3.83
CA VAL A 5 15.42 3.46 5.27
C VAL A 5 15.56 4.94 5.65
N LYS A 6 16.57 5.63 5.12
CA LYS A 6 16.79 7.06 5.38
C LYS A 6 15.68 7.96 4.84
N LYS A 7 15.04 7.59 3.73
CA LYS A 7 13.90 8.34 3.17
C LYS A 7 12.63 8.08 3.97
N PHE A 8 12.45 6.84 4.45
CA PHE A 8 11.31 6.47 5.29
C PHE A 8 11.29 7.23 6.60
N THR A 9 12.44 7.33 7.28
CA THR A 9 12.56 8.09 8.53
C THR A 9 12.34 9.60 8.36
N LYS A 10 12.32 10.10 7.12
CA LYS A 10 12.02 11.51 6.78
C LYS A 10 10.54 11.72 6.42
N GLY A 11 9.69 10.71 6.57
CA GLY A 11 8.27 10.77 6.22
C GLY A 11 7.99 10.61 4.72
N ASP A 12 9.00 10.31 3.92
CA ASP A 12 8.90 10.30 2.46
C ASP A 12 8.79 8.86 1.93
N ALA A 13 7.83 8.10 2.49
CA ALA A 13 7.64 6.69 2.17
C ALA A 13 7.22 6.47 0.71
N THR A 14 6.44 7.41 0.15
CA THR A 14 5.90 7.33 -1.21
C THR A 14 6.96 7.52 -2.31
N THR A 15 8.09 8.17 -2.01
CA THR A 15 9.21 8.31 -2.96
C THR A 15 10.17 7.13 -2.96
N ILE A 16 9.96 6.16 -2.06
CA ILE A 16 10.72 4.90 -1.99
C ILE A 16 10.07 3.82 -2.82
N LEU A 17 8.75 3.93 -3.07
CA LEU A 17 8.02 2.95 -3.87
C LEU A 17 8.67 2.82 -5.25
N ASP A 18 8.82 1.57 -5.71
CA ASP A 18 9.29 1.30 -7.07
C ASP A 18 8.43 2.11 -8.06
N PRO A 19 9.02 2.89 -8.97
CA PRO A 19 8.26 3.68 -9.95
C PRO A 19 7.30 2.84 -10.82
N ARG A 20 7.52 1.52 -10.90
CA ARG A 20 6.68 0.56 -11.63
C ARG A 20 5.52 0.02 -10.79
N LEU A 21 5.45 0.36 -9.51
CA LEU A 21 4.35 0.00 -8.62
C LEU A 21 3.33 1.13 -8.55
N GLU A 22 2.05 0.78 -8.65
CA GLU A 22 0.95 1.72 -8.55
C GLU A 22 0.94 2.41 -7.18
N ARG A 23 0.74 3.73 -7.16
CA ARG A 23 0.67 4.50 -5.93
C ARG A 23 -0.76 4.51 -5.39
N ASP A 24 -1.18 3.39 -4.81
CA ASP A 24 -2.48 3.27 -4.15
C ASP A 24 -2.34 3.19 -2.61
N ALA A 25 -3.47 3.27 -1.91
CA ALA A 25 -3.51 3.25 -0.45
C ALA A 25 -3.01 1.91 0.13
N ALA A 26 -3.25 0.79 -0.55
CA ALA A 26 -2.84 -0.53 -0.10
C ALA A 26 -1.32 -0.71 -0.20
N ASN A 27 -0.72 -0.31 -1.32
CA ASN A 27 0.72 -0.32 -1.56
C ASN A 27 1.44 0.62 -0.59
N ASN A 28 0.91 1.83 -0.37
CA ASN A 28 1.50 2.78 0.58
C ASN A 28 1.49 2.23 2.02
N LEU A 29 0.38 1.61 2.46
CA LEU A 29 0.31 1.00 3.79
C LEU A 29 1.29 -0.17 3.91
N ALA A 30 1.28 -1.09 2.94
CA ALA A 30 2.14 -2.26 2.95
C ALA A 30 3.62 -1.86 2.95
N LEU A 31 4.00 -0.88 2.12
CA LEU A 31 5.37 -0.37 2.05
C LEU A 31 5.83 0.18 3.41
N GLY A 32 5.00 0.98 4.08
CA GLY A 32 5.33 1.53 5.39
C GLY A 32 5.61 0.44 6.43
N LYS A 33 4.72 -0.56 6.54
CA LYS A 33 4.90 -1.67 7.48
C LYS A 33 6.11 -2.55 7.14
N ILE A 34 6.39 -2.78 5.85
CA ILE A 34 7.56 -3.54 5.41
C ILE A 34 8.85 -2.80 5.75
N LEU A 35 8.90 -1.47 5.56
CA LEU A 35 10.08 -0.66 5.88
C LEU A 35 10.32 -0.62 7.39
N GLU A 36 9.26 -0.57 8.21
CA GLU A 36 9.36 -0.68 9.66
C GLU A 36 9.92 -2.04 10.10
N LEU A 37 9.44 -3.14 9.51
CA LEU A 37 10.00 -4.47 9.78
C LEU A 37 11.47 -4.56 9.33
N ALA A 38 11.80 -4.03 8.15
CA ALA A 38 13.18 -4.01 7.64
C ALA A 38 14.11 -3.24 8.58
N LEU A 39 13.64 -2.14 9.17
CA LEU A 39 14.36 -1.38 10.19
C LEU A 39 14.69 -2.24 11.43
N GLN A 40 13.73 -3.01 11.92
CA GLN A 40 13.93 -3.92 13.04
C GLN A 40 14.90 -5.05 12.66
N CYS A 41 14.76 -5.65 11.48
CA CYS A 41 15.69 -6.67 10.97
C CYS A 41 17.13 -6.17 10.84
N LEU A 42 17.31 -4.89 10.52
CA LEU A 42 18.60 -4.24 10.33
C LEU A 42 19.12 -3.55 11.61
N ALA A 43 18.53 -3.81 12.78
CA ALA A 43 18.96 -3.20 14.02
C ALA A 43 20.47 -3.43 14.25
N PRO A 44 21.22 -2.40 14.70
CA PRO A 44 22.68 -2.49 14.80
C PRO A 44 23.11 -3.60 15.76
N HIS A 45 22.38 -3.73 16.88
CA HIS A 45 22.61 -4.79 17.84
C HIS A 45 21.80 -6.04 17.53
N ARG A 46 22.43 -7.22 17.60
CA ARG A 46 21.82 -8.50 17.22
C ARG A 46 20.59 -8.84 18.07
N GLN A 47 20.62 -8.52 19.36
CA GLN A 47 19.50 -8.83 20.26
C GLN A 47 18.23 -8.01 19.98
N ASN A 48 18.37 -6.89 19.26
CA ASN A 48 17.25 -6.01 18.88
C ASN A 48 16.65 -6.41 17.53
N ARG A 49 17.29 -7.32 16.79
CA ARG A 49 16.78 -7.79 15.50
C ARG A 49 15.64 -8.76 15.72
N SER A 50 14.60 -8.61 14.92
CA SER A 50 13.48 -9.55 14.86
C SER A 50 13.99 -10.95 14.51
N SER A 51 13.47 -11.98 15.19
CA SER A 51 13.71 -13.37 14.78
C SER A 51 13.02 -13.63 13.44
N MET A 52 13.55 -14.55 12.63
CA MET A 52 12.93 -14.89 11.35
C MET A 52 11.48 -15.38 11.49
N ARG A 53 11.18 -16.09 12.59
CA ARG A 53 9.80 -16.48 12.94
C ARG A 53 8.90 -15.25 13.09
N ARG A 54 9.32 -14.26 13.89
CA ARG A 54 8.56 -13.03 14.09
C ARG A 54 8.44 -12.22 12.79
N CYS A 55 9.48 -12.19 11.95
CA CYS A 55 9.40 -11.57 10.63
C CYS A 55 8.31 -12.21 9.77
N ALA A 56 8.22 -13.54 9.75
CA ALA A 56 7.20 -14.26 9.00
C ALA A 56 5.78 -13.95 9.51
N GLU A 57 5.59 -13.94 10.83
CA GLU A 57 4.31 -13.59 11.48
C GLU A 57 3.86 -12.17 11.09
N ILE A 58 4.77 -11.19 11.17
CA ILE A 58 4.49 -9.80 10.80
C ILE A 58 4.18 -9.69 9.30
N LEU A 59 4.99 -10.31 8.43
CA LEU A 59 4.78 -10.28 6.98
C LEU A 59 3.42 -10.90 6.58
N TRP A 60 2.98 -11.93 7.29
CA TRP A 60 1.68 -12.53 7.05
C TRP A 60 0.53 -11.58 7.41
N GLY A 61 0.66 -10.85 8.53
CA GLY A 61 -0.26 -9.77 8.90
C GLY A 61 -0.30 -8.67 7.84
N ILE A 62 0.86 -8.19 7.38
CA ILE A 62 0.94 -7.17 6.31
C ILE A 62 0.24 -7.66 5.04
N ARG A 63 0.46 -8.92 4.63
CA ARG A 63 -0.20 -9.51 3.46
C ARG A 63 -1.72 -9.55 3.62
N LYS A 64 -2.22 -9.84 4.83
CA LYS A 64 -3.65 -9.85 5.14
C LYS A 64 -4.25 -8.45 5.01
N ASP A 65 -3.68 -7.47 5.69
CA ASP A 65 -4.13 -6.07 5.66
C ASP A 65 -4.13 -5.49 4.24
N TYR A 66 -3.08 -5.81 3.47
CA TYR A 66 -2.99 -5.43 2.06
C TYR A 66 -4.16 -5.99 1.25
N ARG A 67 -4.48 -7.28 1.43
CA ARG A 67 -5.57 -7.93 0.69
C ARG A 67 -6.94 -7.37 1.07
N GLU A 68 -7.16 -7.04 2.32
CA GLU A 68 -8.41 -6.42 2.79
C GLU A 68 -8.61 -5.05 2.13
N LEU A 69 -7.62 -4.17 2.21
CA LEU A 69 -7.70 -2.83 1.62
C LEU A 69 -7.77 -2.84 0.09
N PHE A 70 -6.97 -3.70 -0.53
CA PHE A 70 -6.99 -3.86 -1.98
C PHE A 70 -8.39 -4.29 -2.43
N SER A 71 -8.98 -5.30 -1.79
CA SER A 71 -10.32 -5.81 -2.13
C SER A 71 -11.42 -4.77 -1.93
N SER A 72 -11.36 -3.96 -0.86
CA SER A 72 -12.30 -2.85 -0.66
C SER A 72 -12.23 -1.83 -1.80
N ASN A 73 -11.04 -1.53 -2.30
CA ASN A 73 -10.86 -0.61 -3.43
C ASN A 73 -11.52 -1.14 -4.72
N PHE A 74 -11.44 -2.46 -4.99
CA PHE A 74 -12.16 -3.06 -6.13
C PHE A 74 -13.68 -2.98 -5.98
N GLN A 75 -14.19 -3.23 -4.77
CA GLN A 75 -15.63 -3.13 -4.52
C GLN A 75 -16.14 -1.70 -4.77
N SER A 76 -15.41 -0.68 -4.30
CA SER A 76 -15.76 0.72 -4.56
C SER A 76 -15.77 1.08 -6.05
N LEU A 77 -14.80 0.57 -6.83
CA LEU A 77 -14.75 0.79 -8.28
C LEU A 77 -15.92 0.12 -9.01
N SER A 78 -16.31 -1.09 -8.59
CA SER A 78 -17.48 -1.78 -9.17
C SER A 78 -18.81 -1.10 -8.84
N SER A 79 -18.95 -0.47 -7.66
CA SER A 79 -20.17 0.26 -7.29
C SER A 79 -20.38 1.56 -8.07
N HIS A 80 -19.32 2.17 -8.61
CA HIS A 80 -19.44 3.43 -9.33
C HIS A 80 -19.92 3.26 -10.79
N SER A 81 -19.90 2.03 -11.33
CA SER A 81 -20.28 1.74 -12.71
C SER A 81 -21.80 1.69 -12.97
N GLN A 82 -22.65 1.94 -11.96
CA GLN A 82 -24.12 1.79 -12.07
C GLN A 82 -24.90 3.12 -12.03
N ARG A 83 -24.26 4.30 -12.22
CA ARG A 83 -24.96 5.59 -12.12
C ARG A 83 -24.71 6.61 -13.24
N SER A 84 -24.57 6.14 -14.48
CA SER A 84 -24.60 7.03 -15.66
C SER A 84 -25.45 6.41 -16.76
N GLY A 85 -26.76 6.62 -16.67
CA GLY A 85 -27.71 6.13 -17.67
C GLY A 85 -29.12 6.61 -17.41
N SER A 86 -29.37 7.92 -17.46
CA SER A 86 -30.64 8.51 -17.91
C SER A 86 -30.56 10.04 -17.85
N VAL A 87 -30.13 10.67 -18.94
CA VAL A 87 -30.63 12.00 -19.33
C VAL A 87 -31.10 11.83 -20.76
N LYS A 88 -32.43 11.80 -20.94
CA LYS A 88 -33.06 11.97 -22.25
C LYS A 88 -32.92 13.44 -22.63
N GLN A 89 -32.24 13.73 -23.72
CA GLN A 89 -32.40 14.97 -24.48
C GLN A 89 -32.60 14.58 -25.94
N GLU A 90 -33.87 14.49 -26.33
CA GLU A 90 -34.30 14.70 -27.71
C GLU A 90 -34.40 16.21 -27.89
N GLU A 91 -33.45 16.83 -28.58
CA GLU A 91 -33.68 18.06 -29.36
C GLU A 91 -32.79 18.01 -30.61
N GLU A 92 -33.44 17.72 -31.74
CA GLU A 92 -32.91 17.76 -33.11
C GLU A 92 -32.95 19.22 -33.59
N TYR A 93 -31.79 19.77 -34.00
CA TYR A 93 -31.67 21.13 -34.52
C TYR A 93 -31.75 21.09 -36.06
N GLN A 94 -32.68 21.87 -36.61
CA GLN A 94 -32.75 22.25 -38.02
C GLN A 94 -31.89 23.49 -38.28
#